data_AF-R9ALN9-F1
#
_entry.id   AF-R9ALN9-F1
#
_cell.length_a   1.000
_cell.length_b   1.000
_cell.length_c   1.000
_cell.angle_alpha   90.00
_cell.angle_beta   90.00
_cell.angle_gamma   90.00
#
_symmetry.space_group_name_H-M   'P 1'
#
loop_
_entity.id
_entity.type
_entity.pdbx_description
1 polymer ?
#
loop_
_entity_poly.entity_id
_entity_poly.type
_entity_poly.pdbx_seq_one_letter_code
_entity_poly.pdbx_strand_id
1 'polypeptide(L)'
;MAGSQRLKRMADSVQRELSELIRQELKDPRLGGLVTISAVKVSADMGYAEVYVTVMGRELGDDQSEAANKETLDVLNKASGFLRHELSRRIKTRITPRLRFHYDKTNAYGNYMFGLIAEAVKDLPEQEQDEQK
;
A
#
# COMPACT_ATOMS: atom_id res chain seq x y z
N MET A 1 14.01 15.33 18.20
CA MET A 1 13.00 14.69 17.32
C MET A 1 12.88 13.18 17.62
N ALA A 2 12.33 12.77 18.76
CA ALA A 2 12.28 11.36 19.17
C ALA A 2 10.93 10.65 18.87
N GLY A 3 9.85 11.41 18.70
CA GLY A 3 8.52 10.87 18.43
C GLY A 3 8.38 10.21 17.04
N SER A 4 8.98 10.80 16.00
CA SER A 4 8.82 10.32 14.63
C SER A 4 9.55 9.00 14.35
N GLN A 5 10.71 8.77 14.97
CA GLN A 5 11.47 7.50 14.84
C GLN A 5 10.68 6.32 15.39
N ARG A 6 10.01 6.48 16.54
CA ARG A 6 9.19 5.41 17.14
C ARG A 6 7.96 5.09 16.30
N LEU A 7 7.30 6.12 15.78
CA LEU A 7 6.15 5.99 14.88
C LEU A 7 6.55 5.29 13.57
N LYS A 8 7.70 5.66 12.99
CA LYS A 8 8.21 5.02 11.78
C LYS A 8 8.52 3.55 12.00
N ARG A 9 9.23 3.20 13.08
CA ARG A 9 9.49 1.79 13.43
C ARG A 9 8.21 0.98 13.62
N MET A 10 7.18 1.59 14.23
CA MET A 10 5.87 0.96 14.35
C MET A 10 5.23 0.73 12.99
N ALA A 11 5.22 1.76 12.14
CA ALA A 11 4.67 1.68 10.78
C ALA A 11 5.36 0.58 9.96
N ASP A 12 6.69 0.53 9.98
CA ASP A 12 7.49 -0.48 9.27
C ASP A 12 7.19 -1.90 9.78
N SER A 13 7.09 -2.07 11.10
CA SER A 13 6.75 -3.36 11.72
C SER A 13 5.34 -3.81 11.35
N VAL A 14 4.37 -2.90 11.44
CA VAL A 14 2.98 -3.16 11.03
C VAL A 14 2.91 -3.50 9.55
N GLN A 15 3.59 -2.75 8.69
CA GLN A 15 3.60 -2.99 7.25
C GLN A 15 4.14 -4.38 6.92
N ARG A 16 5.27 -4.77 7.51
CA ARG A 16 5.89 -6.08 7.25
C ARG A 16 5.00 -7.23 7.70
N GLU A 17 4.57 -7.22 8.96
CA GLU A 17 3.76 -8.30 9.53
C GLU A 17 2.39 -8.40 8.87
N LEU A 18 1.74 -7.26 8.60
CA LEU A 18 0.45 -7.22 7.95
C LEU A 18 0.54 -7.69 6.49
N SER A 19 1.63 -7.37 5.78
CA SER A 19 1.85 -7.86 4.41
C SER A 19 1.97 -9.39 4.37
N GLU A 20 2.66 -9.98 5.35
CA GLU A 20 2.78 -11.44 5.47
C GLU A 20 1.44 -12.09 5.83
N LEU A 21 0.73 -11.52 6.81
CA LEU A 21 -0.60 -11.99 7.22
C LEU A 21 -1.61 -11.96 6.07
N ILE A 22 -1.69 -10.85 5.34
CA ILE A 22 -2.62 -10.72 4.20
C ILE A 22 -2.28 -11.75 3.11
N ARG A 23 -1.00 -11.98 2.80
CA ARG A 23 -0.62 -13.00 1.79
C ARG A 23 -0.95 -14.43 2.22
N GLN A 24 -0.90 -14.73 3.51
CA GLN A 24 -1.15 -16.07 4.05
C GLN A 24 -2.65 -16.35 4.21
N GLU A 25 -3.37 -15.40 4.81
CA GLU A 25 -4.74 -15.58 5.28
C GLU A 25 -5.78 -15.12 4.25
N LEU A 26 -5.43 -14.17 3.38
CA LEU A 26 -6.37 -13.50 2.48
C LEU A 26 -6.31 -14.06 1.05
N LYS A 27 -6.30 -15.40 0.93
CA LYS A 27 -6.46 -16.12 -0.34
C LYS A 27 -7.93 -16.44 -0.61
N ASP A 28 -8.77 -15.41 -0.63
CA ASP A 28 -10.17 -15.57 -0.98
C ASP A 28 -10.36 -15.30 -2.49
N PRO A 29 -10.94 -16.22 -3.27
CA PRO A 29 -11.21 -16.01 -4.71
C PRO A 29 -12.13 -14.82 -4.99
N ARG A 30 -12.82 -14.26 -3.98
CA ARG A 30 -13.61 -13.02 -4.09
C ARG A 30 -12.77 -11.75 -4.15
N LEU A 31 -11.52 -11.83 -3.68
CA LEU A 31 -10.53 -10.80 -3.90
C LEU A 31 -10.03 -11.05 -5.31
N GLY A 32 -10.51 -10.29 -6.28
CA GLY A 32 -10.20 -10.47 -7.71
C GLY A 32 -8.72 -10.27 -8.09
N GLY A 33 -7.77 -10.48 -7.17
CA GLY A 33 -6.35 -10.34 -7.35
C GLY A 33 -5.57 -10.45 -6.05
N LEU A 34 -4.24 -10.41 -6.19
CA LEU A 34 -3.29 -10.32 -5.09
C LEU A 34 -3.39 -8.95 -4.40
N VAL A 35 -3.78 -8.94 -3.13
CA VAL A 35 -3.79 -7.71 -2.31
C VAL A 35 -2.39 -7.43 -1.77
N THR A 36 -1.88 -6.23 -2.01
CA THR A 36 -0.57 -5.75 -1.54
C THR A 36 -0.72 -4.49 -0.70
N ILE A 37 0.14 -4.31 0.29
CA ILE A 37 0.22 -3.08 1.08
C ILE A 37 1.24 -2.15 0.45
N SER A 38 0.80 -0.96 0.04
CA SER A 38 1.66 0.07 -0.53
C SER A 38 2.35 0.89 0.58
N ALA A 39 1.57 1.37 1.55
CA ALA A 39 2.07 2.20 2.64
C ALA A 39 1.26 2.04 3.93
N VAL A 40 1.90 2.29 5.07
CA VAL A 40 1.24 2.35 6.37
C VAL A 40 1.59 3.66 7.07
N LYS A 41 0.56 4.36 7.55
CA LYS A 41 0.71 5.59 8.33
C LYS A 41 0.08 5.40 9.70
N VAL A 42 0.89 5.55 10.75
CA VAL A 42 0.43 5.45 12.13
C VAL A 42 0.15 6.84 12.67
N SER A 43 -0.99 7.00 13.33
CA SER A 43 -1.38 8.26 13.97
C SER A 43 -0.43 8.60 15.13
N ALA A 44 -0.28 9.88 15.45
CA ALA A 44 0.68 10.34 16.48
C ALA A 44 0.38 9.76 17.87
N ASP A 45 -0.89 9.48 18.16
CA ASP A 45 -1.40 8.84 19.37
C ASP A 45 -1.32 7.30 19.33
N MET A 46 -0.88 6.69 18.22
CA MET A 46 -0.83 5.23 18.00
C MET A 46 -2.17 4.51 18.16
N GLY A 47 -3.28 5.24 18.17
CA GLY A 47 -4.63 4.67 18.23
C GLY A 47 -5.05 4.05 16.90
N TYR A 48 -4.59 4.62 15.78
CA TYR A 48 -4.98 4.23 14.43
C TYR A 48 -3.79 4.03 13.51
N ALA A 49 -3.93 3.07 12.59
CA ALA A 49 -3.01 2.86 11.49
C ALA A 49 -3.81 2.86 10.19
N GLU A 50 -3.53 3.83 9.33
CA GLU A 50 -4.06 3.92 7.97
C GLU A 50 -3.17 3.04 7.08
N VAL A 51 -3.78 2.01 6.50
CA VAL A 51 -3.12 1.03 5.65
C VAL A 51 -3.61 1.24 4.23
N TYR A 52 -2.70 1.62 3.34
CA TYR A 52 -2.97 1.80 1.93
C TYR A 52 -2.71 0.50 1.19
N VAL A 53 -3.74 -0.02 0.52
CA VAL A 53 -3.71 -1.30 -0.19
C VAL A 53 -3.94 -1.11 -1.68
N THR A 54 -3.31 -1.98 -2.46
CA THR A 54 -3.50 -2.13 -3.90
C THR A 54 -3.93 -3.56 -4.17
N VAL A 55 -4.71 -3.75 -5.24
CA VAL A 55 -5.14 -5.08 -5.68
C VAL A 55 -4.56 -5.28 -7.08
N MET A 56 -3.61 -6.18 -7.21
CA MET A 56 -3.02 -6.58 -8.50
C MET A 56 -3.71 -7.86 -8.98
N GLY A 57 -4.45 -7.81 -10.07
CA GLY A 57 -5.08 -9.02 -10.65
C GLY A 57 -6.44 -8.82 -11.29
N ARG A 58 -7.06 -7.65 -11.18
CA ARG A 58 -8.08 -7.27 -12.16
C ARG A 58 -7.41 -7.20 -13.52
N GLU A 59 -7.93 -7.96 -14.48
CA GLU A 59 -7.45 -7.99 -15.86
C GLU A 59 -7.16 -6.57 -16.35
N LEU A 60 -6.10 -6.44 -17.16
CA LEU A 60 -5.72 -5.20 -17.83
C LEU A 60 -6.94 -4.64 -18.60
N GLY A 61 -7.74 -3.80 -17.95
CA GLY A 61 -9.01 -3.32 -18.49
C GLY A 61 -10.03 -2.88 -17.44
N ASP A 62 -10.00 -3.44 -16.23
CA ASP A 62 -10.98 -3.07 -15.21
C ASP A 62 -10.54 -1.87 -14.37
N ASP A 63 -11.49 -0.97 -14.17
CA ASP A 63 -11.36 0.30 -13.45
C ASP A 63 -10.62 0.12 -12.11
N GLN A 64 -9.44 0.74 -11.99
CA GLN A 64 -8.64 0.82 -10.76
C GLN A 64 -9.27 1.79 -9.75
N SER A 65 -10.48 2.28 -9.99
CA SER A 65 -11.18 3.17 -9.09
C SER A 65 -11.55 2.50 -7.76
N GLU A 66 -11.62 3.32 -6.72
CA GLU A 66 -12.09 2.96 -5.38
C GLU A 66 -13.47 2.28 -5.40
N ALA A 67 -14.33 2.66 -6.36
CA ALA A 67 -15.65 2.07 -6.54
C ALA A 67 -15.61 0.59 -6.96
N ALA A 68 -14.72 0.23 -7.87
CA ALA A 68 -14.56 -1.14 -8.31
C ALA A 68 -13.95 -1.99 -7.17
N ASN A 69 -13.00 -1.44 -6.40
CA ASN A 69 -12.35 -2.13 -5.28
C ASN A 69 -13.12 -2.09 -3.95
N LYS A 70 -14.36 -1.59 -3.94
CA LYS A 70 -15.16 -1.40 -2.72
C LYS A 70 -15.49 -2.73 -2.02
N GLU A 71 -15.75 -3.79 -2.79
CA GLU A 71 -16.00 -5.13 -2.23
C GLU A 71 -14.75 -5.69 -1.54
N THR A 72 -13.58 -5.56 -2.15
CA THR A 72 -12.30 -5.95 -1.55
C THR A 72 -12.03 -5.17 -0.26
N LEU A 73 -12.29 -3.86 -0.26
CA LEU A 73 -12.16 -3.03 0.95
C LEU A 73 -13.15 -3.44 2.05
N ASP A 74 -14.37 -3.83 1.70
CA ASP A 74 -15.37 -4.31 2.67
C ASP A 74 -14.92 -5.62 3.31
N VAL A 75 -14.42 -6.56 2.51
CA VAL A 75 -13.83 -7.82 2.99
C VAL A 75 -12.65 -7.56 3.92
N LEU A 76 -11.73 -6.68 3.53
CA LEU A 76 -10.58 -6.29 4.36
C LEU A 76 -11.01 -5.61 5.66
N ASN A 77 -12.03 -4.75 5.63
CA ASN A 77 -12.54 -4.08 6.81
C ASN A 77 -13.27 -5.06 7.75
N LYS A 78 -13.98 -6.07 7.23
CA LYS A 78 -14.53 -7.17 8.03
C LYS A 78 -13.42 -8.01 8.66
N ALA A 79 -12.37 -8.30 7.89
CA ALA A 79 -11.19 -9.03 8.37
C ALA A 79 -10.31 -8.19 9.32
N SER A 80 -10.52 -6.87 9.44
CA SER A 80 -9.67 -5.97 10.23
C SER A 80 -9.55 -6.37 11.70
N GLY A 81 -10.63 -6.89 12.30
CA GLY A 81 -10.63 -7.36 13.68
C GLY A 81 -9.74 -8.59 13.88
N PHE A 82 -9.84 -9.55 12.96
CA PHE A 82 -9.00 -10.75 12.94
C PHE A 82 -7.53 -10.40 12.67
N LEU A 83 -7.27 -9.58 11.64
CA LEU A 83 -5.93 -9.12 11.31
C LEU A 83 -5.29 -8.36 12.46
N ARG A 84 -6.05 -7.53 13.19
CA ARG A 84 -5.58 -6.85 14.39
C ARG A 84 -5.23 -7.83 15.50
N HIS A 85 -6.03 -8.86 15.71
CA HIS A 85 -5.76 -9.89 16.72
C HIS A 85 -4.46 -10.61 16.41
N GLU A 86 -4.28 -11.10 15.20
CA GLU A 86 -3.05 -11.77 14.79
C GLU A 86 -1.83 -10.83 14.83
N LEU A 87 -1.99 -9.58 14.41
CA LEU A 87 -0.94 -8.57 14.50
C LEU A 87 -0.52 -8.31 15.95
N SER A 88 -1.46 -8.34 16.91
CA SER A 88 -1.14 -8.17 18.34
C SER A 88 -0.31 -9.31 18.93
N ARG A 89 -0.40 -10.51 18.35
CA ARG A 89 0.39 -11.68 18.75
C ARG A 89 1.81 -11.63 18.18
N ARG A 90 1.96 -11.08 16.97
CA ARG A 90 3.25 -10.98 16.27
C ARG A 90 4.07 -9.77 16.72
N ILE A 91 3.44 -8.62 16.89
CA ILE A 91 4.14 -7.40 17.31
C ILE A 91 4.02 -7.25 18.83
N LYS A 92 5.15 -7.37 19.54
CA LYS A 92 5.26 -7.12 20.99
C LYS A 92 5.13 -5.62 21.31
N THR A 93 3.92 -5.08 21.19
CA THR A 93 3.61 -3.68 21.49
C THR A 93 2.58 -3.56 22.58
N ARG A 94 2.70 -2.52 23.42
CA ARG A 94 1.71 -2.19 24.46
C ARG A 94 0.33 -1.84 23.89
N ILE A 95 0.29 -1.22 22.71
CA ILE A 95 -0.93 -0.77 22.05
C ILE A 95 -0.86 -1.22 20.58
N THR A 96 -1.80 -2.06 20.17
CA THR A 96 -1.99 -2.41 18.76
C THR A 96 -3.01 -1.45 18.15
N PRO A 97 -2.62 -0.59 17.20
CA PRO A 97 -3.51 0.38 16.58
C PRO A 97 -4.69 -0.32 15.89
N ARG A 98 -5.81 0.38 15.75
CA ARG A 98 -6.92 -0.05 14.90
C ARG A 98 -6.53 0.15 13.43
N LEU A 99 -6.66 -0.91 12.64
CA LEU A 99 -6.34 -0.89 11.22
C LEU A 99 -7.50 -0.30 10.43
N ARG A 100 -7.22 0.69 9.59
CA ARG A 100 -8.17 1.26 8.63
C ARG A 100 -7.62 1.07 7.23
N PHE A 101 -8.32 0.31 6.40
CA PHE A 101 -7.88 0.02 5.05
C PHE A 101 -8.41 1.08 4.07
N HIS A 102 -7.51 1.59 3.26
CA HIS A 102 -7.78 2.58 2.21
C HIS A 102 -7.19 2.08 0.90
N TYR A 103 -7.88 2.34 -0.22
CA TYR A 103 -7.29 2.04 -1.53
C TYR A 103 -6.23 3.09 -1.89
N ASP A 104 -5.08 2.63 -2.39
CA ASP A 104 -4.00 3.52 -2.83
C ASP A 104 -4.26 4.04 -4.25
N LYS A 105 -4.62 5.32 -4.36
CA LYS A 105 -4.86 6.02 -5.62
C LYS A 105 -3.56 6.42 -6.35
N THR A 106 -2.41 6.30 -5.70
CA THR A 106 -1.14 6.89 -6.17
C THR A 106 -0.55 6.15 -7.37
N ASN A 107 -0.80 4.84 -7.50
CA ASN A 107 -0.28 4.04 -8.62
C ASN A 107 -0.85 4.48 -9.98
N ALA A 108 -2.14 4.83 -10.04
CA ALA A 108 -2.78 5.27 -11.28
C ALA A 108 -2.16 6.58 -11.82
N TYR A 109 -1.81 7.49 -10.91
CA TYR A 109 -1.19 8.77 -11.26
C TYR A 109 0.27 8.61 -11.69
N GLY A 110 1.02 7.71 -11.05
CA GLY A 110 2.43 7.45 -11.38
C GLY A 110 2.62 6.95 -12.82
N ASN A 111 1.80 6.00 -13.27
CA ASN A 111 1.86 5.51 -14.66
C ASN A 111 1.52 6.59 -15.68
N TYR A 112 0.53 7.44 -15.38
CA TYR A 112 0.16 8.57 -16.24
C TYR A 112 1.31 9.58 -16.38
N MET A 113 1.93 9.97 -15.27
CA MET A 113 3.11 10.85 -15.30
C MET A 113 4.29 10.22 -16.03
N PHE A 114 4.54 8.93 -15.83
CA PHE A 114 5.64 8.22 -16.50
C PHE A 114 5.43 8.18 -18.02
N GLY A 115 4.18 8.03 -18.48
CA GLY A 115 3.82 8.15 -19.89
C GLY A 115 4.14 9.53 -20.46
N LEU A 116 3.74 10.60 -19.77
CA LEU A 116 4.04 11.98 -20.18
C LEU A 116 5.55 12.28 -20.20
N ILE A 117 6.31 11.76 -19.22
CA ILE A 117 7.77 11.91 -19.18
C ILE A 117 8.41 11.14 -20.34
N ALA A 118 7.99 9.90 -20.60
CA ALA A 118 8.52 9.11 -21.70
C ALA A 118 8.22 9.73 -23.07
N GLU A 119 7.06 10.36 -23.22
CA GLU A 119 6.69 11.12 -24.42
C GLU A 119 7.52 12.39 -24.57
N ALA A 120 7.71 13.16 -23.50
CA ALA A 120 8.55 14.36 -23.51
C ALA A 120 10.04 14.05 -23.78
N VAL A 121 10.56 12.92 -23.30
CA VAL A 121 11.96 12.50 -23.52
C VAL A 121 12.20 12.03 -24.96
N LYS A 122 11.18 11.48 -25.64
CA LYS A 122 11.29 11.13 -27.07
C LYS A 122 11.53 12.34 -27.98
N ASP A 123 11.05 13.51 -27.57
CA ASP A 123 11.20 14.76 -28.33
C ASP A 123 12.50 15.52 -28.00
N LEU A 124 13.32 15.02 -27.07
CA LEU A 124 14.63 15.60 -26.79
C LEU A 124 15.66 15.07 -27.79
N PRO A 125 16.39 15.93 -28.52
CA PRO A 125 17.50 15.48 -29.35
C PRO A 125 18.57 14.85 -28.46
N GLU A 126 19.13 13.72 -28.89
CA GLU A 126 20.25 13.06 -28.21
C GLU A 126 21.37 14.09 -28.02
N GLN A 127 21.63 14.48 -26.78
CA GLN A 127 22.79 15.30 -26.47
C GLN A 127 24.00 14.36 -26.59
N GLU A 128 24.67 14.46 -27.73
CA GLU A 128 25.98 13.87 -27.96
C GLU A 128 26.85 14.21 -26.75
N GLN A 129 27.27 13.17 -26.03
CA GLN A 129 28.22 13.30 -24.95
C GLN A 129 29.52 13.77 -25.59
N ASP A 130 29.81 15.08 -25.46
CA ASP A 130 31.13 15.62 -25.76
C ASP A 130 32.15 14.95 -24.82
N GLU A 131 32.70 13.84 -25.30
CA GLU A 131 34.05 13.41 -24.94
C GLU A 131 34.99 14.56 -25.26
N GLN A 132 35.48 15.27 -24.24
CA GLN A 132 36.62 16.16 -24.41
C GLN A 132 37.53 16.11 -23.17
N LYS A 133 38.37 15.06 -23.21
CA LYS A 133 39.84 15.04 -23.14
C LYS A 133 40.57 15.77 -22.00
#